data_AF-A0A5E7I1C0-F1
#
_entry.id   AF-A0A5E7I1C0-F1
#
_cell.length_a   1.000
_cell.length_b   1.000
_cell.length_c   1.000
_cell.angle_alpha   90.00
_cell.angle_beta   90.00
_cell.angle_gamma   90.00
#
_symmetry.space_group_name_H-M   'P 1'
#
loop_
_entity.id
_entity.type
_entity.pdbx_description
1 polymer ?
#
loop_
_entity_poly.entity_id
_entity_poly.type
_entity_poly.pdbx_seq_one_letter_code
_entity_poly.pdbx_strand_id
1 'polypeptide(L)' 'MSKSAAGFLILALLSGILHMALVQESAVTLPLIACGVFGGLFVLALIAGRKIKFDPVLR' A
#
# COMPACT_ATOMS: atom_id res chain seq x y z
N MET A 1 3.15 11.01 -9.88
CA MET A 1 2.47 9.88 -9.21
C MET A 1 1.68 9.13 -10.27
N SER A 2 2.02 7.86 -10.55
CA SER A 2 1.21 7.05 -11.46
C SER A 2 -0.23 7.00 -10.94
N LYS A 3 -1.25 7.14 -11.81
CA LYS A 3 -2.67 7.07 -11.44
C LYS A 3 -3.01 5.80 -10.65
N SER A 4 -2.28 4.71 -10.90
CA SER A 4 -2.41 3.44 -10.18
C SER A 4 -1.92 3.48 -8.73
N ALA A 5 -0.87 4.24 -8.42
CA ALA A 5 -0.33 4.32 -7.05
C ALA A 5 -1.30 5.03 -6.10
N ALA A 6 -1.99 6.07 -6.57
CA ALA A 6 -3.01 6.76 -5.79
C ALA A 6 -4.19 5.82 -5.46
N GLY A 7 -4.58 4.95 -6.40
CA GLY A 7 -5.61 3.93 -6.19
C GLY A 7 -5.25 2.96 -5.05
N PHE A 8 -4.05 2.38 -5.08
CA PHE A 8 -3.60 1.46 -4.02
C PHE A 8 -3.52 2.12 -2.64
N LEU A 9 -3.14 3.41 -2.58
CA LEU A 9 -3.13 4.19 -1.34
C LEU A 9 -4.56 4.33 -0.77
N ILE A 10 -5.52 4.71 -1.62
CA ILE A 10 -6.91 4.90 -1.22
C ILE A 10 -7.53 3.57 -0.75
N LEU A 11 -7.28 2.46 -1.44
CA LEU A 11 -7.75 1.14 -1.01
C LEU A 11 -7.11 0.70 0.33
N ALA A 12 -5.81 0.95 0.53
CA ALA A 12 -5.14 0.66 1.79
C ALA A 12 -5.74 1.47 2.96
N LEU A 13 -5.97 2.77 2.76
CA LEU A 13 -6.60 3.63 3.76
C LEU A 13 -8.03 3.19 4.08
N LEU A 14 -8.84 2.93 3.05
CA LEU A 14 -10.21 2.46 3.24
C LEU A 14 -10.26 1.13 3.99
N SER A 15 -9.37 0.18 3.67
CA SER A 15 -9.30 -1.11 4.35
C SER A 15 -8.88 -0.98 5.82
N GLY A 16 -7.95 -0.07 6.13
CA GLY A 16 -7.55 0.25 7.49
C GLY A 16 -8.65 0.95 8.29
N ILE A 17 -9.35 1.91 7.69
CA ILE A 17 -10.50 2.58 8.32
C ILE A 17 -11.64 1.57 8.58
N LEU A 18 -11.90 0.68 7.62
CA LEU A 18 -12.91 -0.37 7.77
C LEU A 18 -12.53 -1.39 8.86
N HIS A 19 -11.24 -1.69 9.04
CA HIS A 19 -10.74 -2.47 10.18
C HIS A 19 -11.04 -1.77 11.51
N MET A 20 -10.74 -0.47 11.62
CA MET A 20 -10.99 0.32 12.85
C MET A 20 -12.49 0.51 13.14
N ALA A 21 -13.32 0.55 12.10
CA ALA A 21 -14.77 0.65 12.21
C ALA A 21 -15.43 -0.69 12.58
N LEU A 22 -14.80 -1.82 12.22
CA LEU A 22 -15.19 -3.13 12.72
C LEU A 22 -14.65 -3.31 14.14
N VAL A 23 -15.50 -3.11 15.14
CA VAL A 23 -15.25 -3.62 16.49
C VAL A 23 -15.28 -5.14 16.42
N GLN A 24 -14.09 -5.75 16.32
CA GLN A 24 -13.95 -7.20 16.31
C GLN A 24 -12.81 -7.59 17.26
N GLU A 25 -13.14 -8.41 18.26
CA GLU A 25 -12.26 -9.01 19.29
C GLU A 25 -11.20 -9.98 18.70
N SER A 26 -11.04 -10.01 17.38
CA SER A 26 -10.11 -10.88 16.67
C SER A 26 -8.88 -10.08 16.23
N ALA A 27 -7.71 -10.50 16.73
CA ALA A 27 -6.42 -9.87 16.45
C ALA A 27 -6.04 -9.83 14.96
N VAL A 28 -6.67 -10.67 14.12
CA VAL A 28 -6.46 -10.70 12.67
C VAL A 28 -7.82 -10.77 11.97
N THR A 29 -8.14 -9.75 11.19
CA THR A 29 -9.37 -9.69 10.40
C THR A 29 -9.08 -9.46 8.92
N LEU A 30 -10.00 -9.88 8.05
CA LEU A 30 -9.88 -9.73 6.59
C LEU A 30 -9.52 -8.30 6.15
N PRO A 31 -10.11 -7.22 6.73
CA PRO A 31 -9.72 -5.85 6.41
C PRO A 31 -8.26 -5.50 6.77
N LEU A 32 -7.69 -6.15 7.79
CA LEU A 32 -6.29 -5.93 8.19
C LEU A 32 -5.33 -6.56 7.15
N ILE A 33 -5.64 -7.78 6.70
CA ILE A 33 -4.86 -8.47 5.66
C ILE A 33 -4.93 -7.69 4.35
N ALA A 34 -6.12 -7.26 3.95
CA ALA A 34 -6.31 -6.43 2.76
C ALA A 34 -5.56 -5.08 2.87
N CYS A 35 -5.55 -4.45 4.04
CA CYS A 35 -4.76 -3.24 4.29
C CYS A 35 -3.26 -3.49 4.08
N GLY A 36 -2.72 -4.59 4.63
CA GLY A 36 -1.33 -4.99 4.43
C GLY A 36 -0.98 -5.27 2.97
N VAL A 37 -1.85 -5.99 2.23
CA VAL A 37 -1.64 -6.30 0.81
C VAL A 37 -1.68 -5.04 -0.05
N PHE A 38 -2.68 -4.16 0.12
CA PHE A 38 -2.77 -2.91 -0.63
C PHE A 38 -1.66 -1.93 -0.26
N GLY A 39 -1.27 -1.87 1.02
CA GLY A 39 -0.11 -1.10 1.47
C GLY A 39 1.20 -1.61 0.87
N GLY A 40 1.40 -2.93 0.82
CA GLY A 40 2.56 -3.55 0.17
C GLY A 40 2.61 -3.27 -1.34
N LEU A 41 1.47 -3.39 -2.04
CA LEU A 41 1.33 -3.02 -3.44
C LEU A 41 1.57 -1.54 -3.69
N PHE A 42 1.15 -0.67 -2.76
CA PHE A 42 1.43 0.76 -2.82
C PHE A 42 2.93 1.05 -2.70
N VAL A 43 3.63 0.42 -1.75
CA VAL A 43 5.09 0.55 -1.61
C VAL A 43 5.80 0.02 -2.86
N LEU A 44 5.39 -1.14 -3.39
CA LEU A 44 5.92 -1.67 -4.66
C LEU A 44 5.65 -0.71 -5.83
N ALA A 45 4.47 -0.09 -5.90
CA ALA A 45 4.14 0.89 -6.92
C ALA A 45 4.97 2.18 -6.78
N LEU A 46 5.30 2.59 -5.56
CA LEU A 46 6.23 3.70 -5.30
C LEU A 46 7.66 3.34 -5.69
N ILE A 47 8.12 2.12 -5.41
CA ILE A 47 9.45 1.62 -5.80
C ILE A 47 9.54 1.47 -7.33
N ALA A 48 8.55 0.91 -7.98
CA ALA A 48 8.52 0.75 -9.43
C ALA A 48 8.32 2.10 -10.16
N GLY A 49 7.52 3.00 -9.58
CA GLY A 49 7.25 4.33 -10.11
C GLY A 49 8.42 5.29 -9.93
N ARG A 50 9.18 5.16 -8.84
CA ARG A 50 10.53 5.72 -8.77
C ARG A 50 11.44 4.79 -9.57
N LYS A 51 11.48 4.99 -10.89
CA LYS A 51 12.60 4.50 -11.72
C LYS A 51 13.87 4.79 -10.91
N ILE A 52 14.46 3.77 -10.28
CA ILE A 52 15.71 3.94 -9.56
C ILE A 52 16.71 4.17 -10.69
N LYS A 53 16.84 5.43 -11.11
CA LYS A 53 18.03 5.89 -11.78
C LYS A 53 19.11 5.79 -10.72
N PHE A 54 19.67 4.58 -10.59
CA PHE A 54 21.08 4.48 -10.27
C PHE A 54 21.76 5.24 -11.40
N ASP A 55 22.07 6.51 -11.20
CA ASP A 55 22.94 7.22 -12.11
C ASP A 55 24.24 6.39 -12.17
N PRO A 56 24.58 5.79 -13.32
CA PRO A 56 25.78 5.00 -13.48
C PRO A 56 27.02 5.90 -13.58
N VAL A 57 26.95 7.17 -13.19
CA VAL A 57 28.09 8.10 -13.19
C VAL A 57 29.11 7.79 -12.06
N LEU A 58 28.89 6.69 -11.33
CA LEU A 58 29.88 6.05 -10.46
C LEU A 58 30.20 4.61 -10.87
N ARG A 59 29.99 4.24 -12.16
CA ARG A 59 30.62 3.08 -12.83
C ARG A 59 30.36 3.01 -14.33
#